data_AF-E5WVB1-F1
#
_entry.id   AF-E5WVB1-F1
#
_cell.length_a   1.000
_cell.length_b   1.000
_cell.length_c   1.000
_cell.angle_alpha   90.00
_cell.angle_beta   90.00
_cell.angle_gamma   90.00
#
_symmetry.space_group_name_H-M   'P 1'
#
loop_
_entity.id
_entity.type
_entity.pdbx_description
1 polymer ?
#
loop_
_entity_poly.entity_id
_entity_poly.type
_entity_poly.pdbx_seq_one_letter_code
_entity_poly.pdbx_strand_id
1 'polypeptide(L)'
;MKNIIFTFMVAYCFTIFFAACSNDELLPDFIYEMTVSSETINVVSEGATETIEVNSNFNWTVESNAEWCKPTIKGGSAGSSSFQIIVEKNEKIEERLAEVTVKAGSVERKIEVVQLNPDGFEIVDMPTSITVDGLENVIQLKAKTNLKLEVTSADGWAVMLEDEVASGNPPRQIPLRIMFKDNVTGSPRTSTVSINGKGLPTNYAKTFEVTQQPAPEANINDERILGTWLVTRAMNGTSNDLALLGKTMIFEANGLFKENSSTGAVIDGTWNVRGERLSIYYSDNTRRYLYLEETGESIKGRMTSTDINSEILFESTLSQATGGDCVLSLVDVTNTKVVYMMVINGDVSKYSEYGLVMGRTKDPTMNDKKFVGKGGNVVVGEITKLLSGDTYHIRGYRVEGSNTLYTENIQIDMPVKDYDGNQYKIVKIGDQYWLAENLRTTHYNNGDEILYCDKNHNAEFDKAGRSDMVGAFSWIFGEAADWQWTADTFNQNVSDHSAKAYGGIYNWYAVADERGIAPEGWHVPSKAELMTLLESIGASTEDFAAGDMNYMNGLLAHDHYANSAGWNGWACSGRNGDGTWKGWDTLGARETTWWSIDVSDSNYPWLLYHRRGDGGDSGISWTHKYEGWQVRCVRDAGK
;
A
#
# COMPACT_ATOMS: atom_id res chain seq x y z
N MET A 1 -39.53 -40.98 -30.08
CA MET A 1 -40.27 -41.47 -31.27
C MET A 1 -40.46 -40.27 -32.19
N LYS A 2 -39.57 -40.09 -33.18
CA LYS A 2 -39.77 -40.40 -34.62
C LYS A 2 -40.96 -39.60 -35.21
N ASN A 3 -40.86 -38.81 -36.28
CA ASN A 3 -39.77 -38.49 -37.20
C ASN A 3 -40.33 -37.53 -38.29
N ILE A 4 -39.43 -36.84 -39.03
CA ILE A 4 -39.57 -36.36 -40.43
C ILE A 4 -40.28 -34.99 -40.60
N ILE A 5 -39.57 -33.87 -40.80
CA ILE A 5 -38.82 -33.35 -41.99
C ILE A 5 -39.76 -33.01 -43.17
N PHE A 6 -39.91 -31.71 -43.52
CA PHE A 6 -39.48 -31.12 -44.81
C PHE A 6 -39.91 -29.65 -44.95
N THR A 7 -38.91 -28.78 -45.01
CA THR A 7 -38.90 -27.42 -45.58
C THR A 7 -39.03 -27.49 -47.11
N PHE A 8 -39.51 -26.44 -47.79
CA PHE A 8 -39.01 -25.84 -49.07
C PHE A 8 -40.15 -25.06 -49.75
N MET A 9 -40.04 -23.72 -49.90
CA MET A 9 -39.39 -22.97 -51.01
C MET A 9 -40.23 -22.96 -52.30
N VAL A 10 -40.82 -21.82 -52.65
CA VAL A 10 -40.31 -20.83 -53.65
C VAL A 10 -40.41 -21.33 -55.09
N ALA A 11 -41.22 -20.65 -55.90
CA ALA A 11 -40.78 -19.93 -57.12
C ALA A 11 -41.95 -19.63 -58.08
N TYR A 12 -42.21 -18.34 -58.24
CA TYR A 12 -42.05 -17.59 -59.51
C TYR A 12 -42.77 -18.06 -60.80
N CYS A 13 -43.50 -17.11 -61.39
CA CYS A 13 -43.53 -16.70 -62.81
C CYS A 13 -44.81 -16.87 -63.67
N PHE A 14 -45.21 -15.70 -64.22
CA PHE A 14 -45.85 -15.40 -65.51
C PHE A 14 -47.35 -15.67 -65.75
N THR A 15 -48.12 -14.61 -65.44
CA THR A 15 -49.14 -13.92 -66.28
C THR A 15 -49.56 -14.53 -67.63
N ILE A 16 -50.89 -14.57 -67.86
CA ILE A 16 -51.63 -13.88 -68.94
C ILE A 16 -53.13 -13.77 -68.58
N PHE A 17 -53.68 -12.61 -68.93
CA PHE A 17 -55.00 -12.00 -68.71
C PHE A 17 -56.25 -12.80 -69.15
N PHE A 18 -57.38 -12.66 -68.45
CA PHE A 18 -58.48 -11.73 -68.84
C PHE A 18 -59.58 -11.59 -67.75
N ALA A 19 -59.65 -10.36 -67.22
CA ALA A 19 -60.80 -9.53 -66.82
C ALA A 19 -62.07 -10.14 -66.15
N ALA A 20 -62.31 -9.72 -64.90
CA ALA A 20 -63.60 -9.18 -64.46
C ALA A 20 -63.36 -8.13 -63.36
N CYS A 21 -63.85 -6.91 -63.59
CA CYS A 21 -63.59 -5.70 -62.84
C CYS A 21 -64.24 -5.66 -61.44
N SER A 22 -63.50 -5.17 -60.45
CA SER A 22 -64.01 -4.25 -59.43
C SER A 22 -62.94 -3.18 -59.19
N ASN A 23 -63.19 -1.95 -59.62
CA ASN A 23 -62.36 -0.80 -59.29
C ASN A 23 -62.59 -0.43 -57.81
N ASP A 24 -61.52 -0.26 -57.04
CA ASP A 24 -61.21 1.02 -56.38
C ASP A 24 -59.79 0.96 -55.76
N GLU A 25 -58.86 1.55 -56.51
CA GLU A 25 -57.71 2.39 -56.13
C GLU A 25 -56.91 2.05 -54.85
N LEU A 26 -55.72 1.45 -55.06
CA LEU A 26 -54.59 1.58 -54.13
C LEU A 26 -54.08 3.04 -54.21
N LEU A 27 -54.40 3.85 -53.19
CA LEU A 27 -53.75 5.14 -53.00
C LEU A 27 -52.24 4.93 -52.77
N PRO A 28 -51.36 5.80 -53.28
CA PRO A 28 -49.94 5.73 -52.96
C PRO A 28 -49.74 5.94 -51.46
N ASP A 29 -48.92 5.10 -50.81
CA ASP A 29 -48.50 5.30 -49.42
C ASP A 29 -47.98 6.74 -49.28
N PHE A 30 -48.66 7.57 -48.47
CA PHE A 30 -48.25 8.95 -48.25
C PHE A 30 -46.89 8.95 -47.54
N ILE A 31 -45.83 9.32 -48.25
CA ILE A 31 -44.47 9.38 -47.71
C ILE A 31 -44.32 10.72 -46.97
N TYR A 32 -44.18 10.67 -45.66
CA TYR A 32 -43.83 11.83 -44.85
C TYR A 32 -42.33 12.14 -45.01
N GLU A 33 -41.99 13.40 -45.26
CA GLU A 33 -40.61 13.88 -45.37
C GLU A 33 -40.44 15.12 -44.49
N MET A 34 -39.39 15.12 -43.67
CA MET A 34 -39.05 16.23 -42.80
C MET A 34 -37.54 16.33 -42.57
N THR A 35 -37.03 17.57 -42.59
CA THR A 35 -35.66 17.91 -42.18
C THR A 35 -35.68 19.03 -41.16
N VAL A 36 -34.65 19.04 -40.30
CA VAL A 36 -34.36 20.11 -39.34
C VAL A 36 -32.98 20.68 -39.65
N SER A 37 -32.75 21.97 -39.40
CA SER A 37 -31.46 22.62 -39.68
C SER A 37 -30.31 22.15 -38.78
N SER A 38 -30.61 21.59 -37.60
CA SER A 38 -29.63 20.97 -36.71
C SER A 38 -30.23 19.83 -35.91
N GLU A 39 -29.44 18.78 -35.67
CA GLU A 39 -29.77 17.66 -34.78
C GLU A 39 -29.08 17.78 -33.41
N THR A 40 -28.17 18.75 -33.25
CA THR A 40 -27.49 19.03 -31.97
C THR A 40 -27.31 20.53 -31.77
N ILE A 41 -27.56 21.02 -30.56
CA ILE A 41 -27.34 22.41 -30.15
C ILE A 41 -26.49 22.41 -28.88
N ASN A 42 -25.40 23.18 -28.89
CA ASN A 42 -24.55 23.40 -27.71
C ASN A 42 -24.77 24.81 -27.17
N VAL A 43 -25.19 24.93 -25.92
CA VAL A 43 -25.51 26.21 -25.26
C VAL A 43 -24.61 26.40 -24.03
N VAL A 44 -24.07 27.61 -23.88
CA VAL A 44 -23.31 27.99 -22.67
C VAL A 44 -24.23 28.09 -21.44
N SER A 45 -23.63 28.09 -20.25
CA SER A 45 -24.38 28.10 -18.98
C SER A 45 -25.34 29.28 -18.82
N GLU A 46 -25.03 30.46 -19.36
CA GLU A 46 -25.91 31.64 -19.29
C GLU A 46 -27.23 31.48 -20.06
N GLY A 47 -27.36 30.43 -20.88
CA GLY A 47 -28.54 30.21 -21.72
C GLY A 47 -28.44 30.91 -23.07
N ALA A 48 -29.33 30.56 -23.98
CA ALA A 48 -29.40 31.11 -25.32
C ALA A 48 -30.79 30.92 -25.93
N THR A 49 -31.03 31.59 -27.06
CA THR A 49 -32.19 31.34 -27.91
C THR A 49 -31.70 30.95 -29.29
N GLU A 50 -32.00 29.73 -29.71
CA GLU A 50 -31.50 29.14 -30.96
C GLU A 50 -32.64 28.94 -31.95
N THR A 51 -32.40 29.20 -33.24
CA THR A 51 -33.43 29.09 -34.28
C THR A 51 -33.25 27.79 -35.07
N ILE A 52 -34.31 26.98 -35.15
CA ILE A 52 -34.36 25.75 -35.95
C ILE A 52 -35.29 25.95 -37.14
N GLU A 53 -34.79 25.67 -38.33
CA GLU A 53 -35.58 25.62 -39.55
C GLU A 53 -36.12 24.21 -39.77
N VAL A 54 -37.39 24.11 -40.15
CA VAL A 54 -38.10 22.86 -40.43
C VAL A 54 -38.67 22.92 -41.84
N ASN A 55 -38.27 21.97 -42.67
CA ASN A 55 -38.91 21.73 -43.97
C ASN A 55 -39.67 20.42 -43.88
N SER A 56 -40.99 20.47 -43.96
CA SER A 56 -41.84 19.29 -43.85
C SER A 56 -42.88 19.26 -44.96
N ASN A 57 -43.16 18.10 -45.55
CA ASN A 57 -44.26 17.95 -46.51
C ASN A 57 -45.63 17.74 -45.83
N PHE A 58 -45.67 17.74 -44.48
CA PHE A 58 -46.87 17.57 -43.68
C PHE A 58 -46.87 18.50 -42.45
N ASN A 59 -48.04 18.72 -41.84
CA ASN A 59 -48.12 19.47 -40.58
C ASN A 59 -47.32 18.74 -39.51
N TRP A 60 -46.62 19.50 -38.67
CA TRP A 60 -45.67 18.96 -37.71
C TRP A 60 -45.89 19.54 -36.32
N THR A 61 -45.46 18.80 -35.30
CA THR A 61 -45.50 19.20 -33.89
C THR A 61 -44.10 19.20 -33.29
N VAL A 62 -43.87 20.03 -32.27
CA VAL A 62 -42.62 20.04 -31.52
C VAL A 62 -42.88 20.03 -30.02
N GLU A 63 -42.11 19.22 -29.30
CA GLU A 63 -42.15 19.08 -27.84
C GLU A 63 -40.73 18.97 -27.28
N SER A 64 -40.52 19.44 -26.05
CA SER A 64 -39.27 19.26 -25.30
C SER A 64 -39.53 18.35 -24.12
N ASN A 65 -38.56 17.50 -23.78
CA ASN A 65 -38.62 16.66 -22.59
C ASN A 65 -38.21 17.39 -21.30
N ALA A 66 -37.78 18.67 -21.38
CA ALA A 66 -37.21 19.40 -20.27
C ALA A 66 -37.87 20.77 -20.05
N GLU A 67 -38.09 21.14 -18.78
CA GLU A 67 -38.73 22.41 -18.43
C GLU A 67 -37.84 23.65 -18.67
N TRP A 68 -36.52 23.49 -18.73
CA TRP A 68 -35.55 24.59 -18.92
C TRP A 68 -35.18 24.82 -20.39
N CYS A 69 -35.67 23.98 -21.30
CA CYS A 69 -35.43 24.05 -22.75
C CYS A 69 -36.79 24.02 -23.46
N LYS A 70 -37.26 25.15 -24.00
CA LYS A 70 -38.64 25.30 -24.47
C LYS A 70 -38.71 25.73 -25.93
N PRO A 71 -39.41 25.00 -26.82
CA PRO A 71 -39.76 25.52 -28.13
C PRO A 71 -40.77 26.67 -27.99
N THR A 72 -40.65 27.71 -28.81
CA THR A 72 -41.53 28.88 -28.76
C THR A 72 -42.94 28.63 -29.31
N ILE A 73 -43.11 27.54 -30.07
CA ILE A 73 -44.39 27.10 -30.63
C ILE A 73 -44.55 25.59 -30.41
N LYS A 74 -45.76 25.05 -30.67
CA LYS A 74 -46.05 23.61 -30.53
C LYS A 74 -46.10 22.84 -31.86
N GLY A 75 -45.93 23.51 -32.99
CA GLY A 75 -46.01 22.92 -34.31
C GLY A 75 -46.18 23.95 -35.43
N GLY A 76 -46.15 23.47 -36.67
CA GLY A 76 -46.29 24.28 -37.87
C GLY A 76 -46.99 23.53 -39.01
N SER A 77 -47.34 24.27 -40.06
CA SER A 77 -47.95 23.71 -41.27
C SER A 77 -46.90 23.10 -42.20
N ALA A 78 -47.34 22.26 -43.15
CA ALA A 78 -46.51 21.79 -44.25
C ALA A 78 -45.87 22.97 -45.02
N GLY A 79 -44.62 22.78 -45.47
CA GLY A 79 -43.77 23.77 -46.11
C GLY A 79 -42.51 24.10 -45.29
N SER A 80 -41.84 25.18 -45.65
CA SER A 80 -40.70 25.74 -44.93
C SER A 80 -41.16 26.65 -43.80
N SER A 81 -40.68 26.39 -42.59
CA SER A 81 -41.02 27.14 -41.38
C SER A 81 -39.85 27.13 -40.40
N SER A 82 -39.94 27.89 -39.31
CA SER A 82 -38.94 27.86 -38.24
C SER A 82 -39.57 28.06 -36.87
N PHE A 83 -38.87 27.60 -35.84
CA PHE A 83 -39.19 27.88 -34.45
C PHE A 83 -37.91 28.19 -33.66
N GLN A 84 -38.06 28.75 -32.47
CA GLN A 84 -36.94 29.01 -31.58
C GLN A 84 -36.97 28.07 -30.38
N ILE A 85 -35.80 27.66 -29.91
CA ILE A 85 -35.61 26.94 -28.66
C ILE A 85 -35.00 27.93 -27.67
N ILE A 86 -35.74 28.21 -26.59
CA ILE A 86 -35.27 29.04 -25.48
C ILE A 86 -34.67 28.12 -24.43
N VAL A 87 -33.38 28.30 -24.16
CA VAL A 87 -32.63 27.56 -23.14
C VAL A 87 -32.35 28.51 -21.97
N GLU A 88 -32.97 28.22 -20.82
CA GLU A 88 -32.81 29.00 -19.59
C GLU A 88 -31.39 28.85 -19.02
N LYS A 89 -30.92 29.79 -18.19
CA LYS A 89 -29.60 29.70 -17.52
C LYS A 89 -29.47 28.39 -16.72
N ASN A 90 -28.34 27.71 -16.86
CA ASN A 90 -27.97 26.59 -16.01
C ASN A 90 -27.25 27.11 -14.78
N GLU A 91 -27.88 26.98 -13.62
CA GLU A 91 -27.30 27.34 -12.31
C GLU A 91 -26.63 26.14 -11.62
N LYS A 92 -26.71 24.94 -12.22
CA LYS A 92 -26.15 23.71 -11.66
C LYS A 92 -24.80 23.41 -12.29
N ILE A 93 -23.81 23.07 -11.47
CA ILE A 93 -22.47 22.65 -11.89
C ILE A 93 -22.42 21.36 -12.74
N GLU A 94 -23.56 20.75 -13.05
CA GLU A 94 -23.71 19.58 -13.93
C GLU A 94 -24.17 20.05 -15.32
N GLU A 95 -23.57 19.50 -16.37
CA GLU A 95 -24.13 19.65 -17.73
C GLU A 95 -25.51 18.99 -17.75
N ARG A 96 -26.45 19.62 -18.44
CA ARG A 96 -27.81 19.12 -18.57
C ARG A 96 -28.20 18.96 -20.03
N LEU A 97 -28.89 17.86 -20.30
CA LEU A 97 -29.32 17.44 -21.63
C LEU A 97 -30.84 17.56 -21.73
N ALA A 98 -31.31 18.09 -22.85
CA ALA A 98 -32.71 18.06 -23.23
C ALA A 98 -32.84 17.49 -24.65
N GLU A 99 -33.95 16.84 -24.93
CA GLU A 99 -34.31 16.41 -26.27
C GLU A 99 -35.53 17.20 -26.72
N VAL A 100 -35.41 17.86 -27.87
CA VAL A 100 -36.53 18.52 -28.56
C VAL A 100 -36.93 17.65 -29.75
N THR A 101 -38.14 17.11 -29.68
CA THR A 101 -38.67 16.15 -30.66
C THR A 101 -39.61 16.85 -31.62
N VAL A 102 -39.31 16.77 -32.91
CA VAL A 102 -40.16 17.26 -34.01
C VAL A 102 -40.79 16.05 -34.71
N LYS A 103 -42.12 16.05 -34.90
CA LYS A 103 -42.87 14.93 -35.51
C LYS A 103 -43.75 15.42 -36.65
N ALA A 104 -43.68 14.75 -37.80
CA ALA A 104 -44.55 14.95 -38.95
C ALA A 104 -45.04 13.59 -39.47
N GLY A 105 -46.30 13.25 -39.19
CA GLY A 105 -46.84 11.91 -39.51
C GLY A 105 -46.04 10.79 -38.84
N SER A 106 -45.43 9.91 -39.64
CA SER A 106 -44.57 8.82 -39.15
C SER A 106 -43.08 9.18 -39.02
N VAL A 107 -42.68 10.39 -39.38
CA VAL A 107 -41.27 10.84 -39.30
C VAL A 107 -41.03 11.62 -38.02
N GLU A 108 -39.99 11.22 -37.29
CA GLU A 108 -39.51 11.88 -36.08
C GLU A 108 -38.07 12.36 -36.27
N ARG A 109 -37.78 13.56 -35.77
CA ARG A 109 -36.42 14.11 -35.64
C ARG A 109 -36.21 14.55 -34.20
N LYS A 110 -35.06 14.20 -33.65
CA LYS A 110 -34.67 14.53 -32.28
C LYS A 110 -33.50 15.49 -32.34
N ILE A 111 -33.64 16.61 -31.66
CA ILE A 111 -32.61 17.63 -31.53
C ILE A 111 -32.08 17.53 -30.11
N GLU A 112 -30.83 17.12 -29.98
CA GLU A 112 -30.14 17.06 -28.69
C GLU A 112 -29.66 18.47 -28.29
N VAL A 113 -30.13 18.96 -27.16
CA VAL A 113 -29.70 20.24 -26.59
C VAL A 113 -28.79 19.97 -25.41
N VAL A 114 -27.51 20.23 -25.59
CA VAL A 114 -26.46 20.11 -24.58
C VAL A 114 -26.24 21.50 -23.99
N GLN A 115 -26.57 21.69 -22.72
CA GLN A 115 -26.27 22.94 -22.02
C GLN A 115 -25.17 22.74 -20.98
N LEU A 116 -24.08 23.48 -21.16
CA LEU A 116 -22.91 23.46 -20.29
C LEU A 116 -23.24 23.97 -18.87
N ASN A 117 -22.47 23.53 -17.89
CA ASN A 117 -22.54 23.96 -16.49
C ASN A 117 -21.95 25.37 -16.27
N PRO A 118 -22.43 26.14 -15.27
CA PRO A 118 -21.78 27.39 -14.85
C PRO A 118 -20.46 27.03 -14.15
N ASP A 119 -19.37 27.55 -14.72
CA ASP A 119 -18.01 27.64 -14.20
C ASP A 119 -17.30 26.35 -13.78
N GLY A 120 -17.99 25.20 -13.76
CA GLY A 120 -17.42 23.86 -13.61
C GLY A 120 -16.85 23.51 -12.24
N PHE A 121 -16.93 24.38 -11.22
CA PHE A 121 -16.46 24.07 -9.87
C PHE A 121 -17.19 24.80 -8.74
N GLU A 122 -17.28 24.13 -7.59
CA GLU A 122 -17.75 24.64 -6.31
C GLU A 122 -16.74 24.28 -5.21
N ILE A 123 -16.49 25.18 -4.27
CA ILE A 123 -15.68 24.90 -3.06
C ILE A 123 -16.65 24.75 -1.89
N VAL A 124 -16.83 23.51 -1.42
CA VAL A 124 -17.89 23.09 -0.49
C VAL A 124 -17.70 23.66 0.92
N ASP A 125 -16.46 23.76 1.38
CA ASP A 125 -16.07 24.16 2.74
C ASP A 125 -15.18 25.41 2.73
N MET A 126 -15.46 26.35 1.83
CA MET A 126 -14.66 27.54 1.66
C MET A 126 -14.76 28.50 2.86
N PRO A 127 -13.64 28.88 3.50
CA PRO A 127 -13.64 29.87 4.57
C PRO A 127 -13.75 31.28 4.01
N THR A 128 -14.26 32.23 4.82
CA THR A 128 -14.16 33.67 4.51
C THR A 128 -12.75 34.19 4.78
N SER A 129 -12.17 33.76 5.90
CA SER A 129 -10.77 34.01 6.25
C SER A 129 -10.25 32.92 7.18
N ILE A 130 -8.93 32.73 7.19
CA ILE A 130 -8.25 31.78 8.09
C ILE A 130 -7.00 32.41 8.71
N THR A 131 -6.65 31.95 9.90
CA THR A 131 -5.35 32.25 10.52
C THR A 131 -4.57 30.94 10.68
N VAL A 132 -3.34 30.92 10.18
CA VAL A 132 -2.44 29.77 10.26
C VAL A 132 -1.17 30.13 11.03
N ASP A 133 -0.52 29.11 11.59
CA ASP A 133 0.78 29.27 12.24
C ASP A 133 1.87 29.68 11.23
N GLY A 134 3.01 30.16 11.73
CA GLY A 134 4.06 30.69 10.87
C GLY A 134 4.94 29.67 10.16
N LEU A 135 4.83 28.39 10.54
CA LEU A 135 5.51 27.31 9.84
C LEU A 135 4.74 26.96 8.56
N GLU A 136 5.41 26.25 7.67
CA GLU A 136 4.72 25.71 6.50
C GLU A 136 3.55 24.81 6.93
N ASN A 137 2.39 25.07 6.34
CA ASN A 137 1.13 24.44 6.72
C ASN A 137 0.33 24.11 5.46
N VAL A 138 -0.44 23.01 5.51
CA VAL A 138 -1.33 22.59 4.42
C VAL A 138 -2.75 22.52 4.94
N ILE A 139 -3.64 23.24 4.26
CA ILE A 139 -5.08 23.08 4.45
C ILE A 139 -5.64 22.21 3.33
N GLN A 140 -6.71 21.49 3.65
CA GLN A 140 -7.46 20.71 2.69
C GLN A 140 -8.89 21.24 2.63
N LEU A 141 -9.33 21.64 1.44
CA LEU A 141 -10.70 22.01 1.13
C LEU A 141 -11.34 20.90 0.29
N LYS A 142 -12.67 20.83 0.28
CA LYS A 142 -13.46 19.96 -0.59
C LYS A 142 -13.93 20.78 -1.78
N ALA A 143 -13.56 20.37 -2.99
CA ALA A 143 -14.06 20.94 -4.22
C ALA A 143 -14.96 19.93 -4.94
N LYS A 144 -16.10 20.36 -5.50
CA LYS A 144 -16.88 19.56 -6.45
C LYS A 144 -16.66 20.14 -7.84
N THR A 145 -15.97 19.41 -8.72
CA THR A 145 -15.57 19.93 -10.02
C THR A 145 -15.40 18.83 -11.07
N ASN A 146 -15.44 19.20 -12.34
CA ASN A 146 -15.01 18.42 -13.50
C ASN A 146 -13.89 19.12 -14.28
N LEU A 147 -13.25 20.13 -13.67
CA LEU A 147 -12.18 20.93 -14.23
C LEU A 147 -10.89 20.71 -13.45
N LYS A 148 -9.77 20.98 -14.12
CA LYS A 148 -8.50 21.20 -13.45
C LYS A 148 -8.54 22.55 -12.75
N LEU A 149 -8.33 22.58 -11.44
CA LEU A 149 -8.27 23.82 -10.66
C LEU A 149 -6.84 24.34 -10.57
N GLU A 150 -6.70 25.65 -10.34
CA GLU A 150 -5.46 26.34 -10.06
C GLU A 150 -5.65 27.25 -8.84
N VAL A 151 -4.67 27.25 -7.93
CA VAL A 151 -4.64 28.13 -6.77
C VAL A 151 -3.47 29.10 -6.91
N THR A 152 -3.75 30.38 -6.73
CA THR A 152 -2.77 31.46 -6.84
C THR A 152 -2.88 32.41 -5.66
N SER A 153 -1.76 33.03 -5.29
CA SER A 153 -1.72 34.24 -4.46
C SER A 153 -0.76 35.24 -5.10
N ALA A 154 -1.04 36.54 -4.96
CA ALA A 154 -0.26 37.60 -5.63
C ALA A 154 1.22 37.61 -5.20
N ASP A 155 1.50 37.13 -4.00
CA ASP A 155 2.80 37.05 -3.35
C ASP A 155 3.44 35.65 -3.42
N GLY A 156 2.75 34.67 -3.99
CA GLY A 156 3.31 33.35 -4.33
C GLY A 156 3.68 32.45 -3.15
N TRP A 157 3.16 32.71 -1.94
CA TRP A 157 3.35 31.83 -0.78
C TRP A 157 2.17 30.90 -0.48
N ALA A 158 1.02 31.07 -1.13
CA ALA A 158 0.00 30.01 -1.21
C ALA A 158 0.17 29.22 -2.51
N VAL A 159 0.30 27.90 -2.42
CA VAL A 159 0.61 27.01 -3.55
C VAL A 159 -0.27 25.76 -3.50
N MET A 160 -0.83 25.34 -4.63
CA MET A 160 -1.53 24.06 -4.76
C MET A 160 -0.53 22.90 -4.80
N LEU A 161 -0.77 21.82 -4.04
CA LEU A 161 0.17 20.69 -3.96
C LEU A 161 -0.06 19.56 -4.95
N GLU A 162 -1.31 19.35 -5.37
CA GLU A 162 -1.66 18.24 -6.28
C GLU A 162 -2.48 18.75 -7.45
N ASP A 163 -2.11 18.32 -8.66
CA ASP A 163 -2.84 18.55 -9.90
C ASP A 163 -3.90 17.45 -10.09
N GLU A 164 -4.88 17.36 -9.18
CA GLU A 164 -5.98 16.40 -9.39
C GLU A 164 -6.85 16.82 -10.57
N VAL A 165 -6.96 15.93 -11.57
CA VAL A 165 -7.89 16.09 -12.69
C VAL A 165 -9.16 15.33 -12.35
N ALA A 166 -10.20 16.05 -11.94
CA ALA A 166 -11.55 15.49 -11.93
C ALA A 166 -12.03 15.40 -13.38
N SER A 167 -11.83 14.24 -14.02
CA SER A 167 -12.43 13.97 -15.34
C SER A 167 -13.77 13.25 -15.18
N GLY A 168 -14.79 13.77 -15.87
CA GLY A 168 -16.11 13.14 -15.97
C GLY A 168 -17.29 14.05 -15.62
N ASN A 169 -18.45 13.69 -16.16
CA ASN A 169 -19.76 14.22 -15.81
C ASN A 169 -20.57 13.05 -15.20
N PRO A 170 -21.19 13.17 -14.01
CA PRO A 170 -21.26 14.35 -13.13
C PRO A 170 -19.92 14.73 -12.46
N PRO A 171 -19.77 16.00 -12.03
CA PRO A 171 -18.60 16.47 -11.28
C PRO A 171 -18.33 15.64 -10.03
N ARG A 172 -17.06 15.36 -9.76
CA ARG A 172 -16.63 14.58 -8.59
C ARG A 172 -16.20 15.51 -7.47
N GLN A 173 -16.37 15.04 -6.23
CA GLN A 173 -15.78 15.71 -5.08
C GLN A 173 -14.32 15.28 -4.93
N ILE A 174 -13.41 16.25 -4.93
CA ILE A 174 -11.96 16.06 -4.80
C ILE A 174 -11.41 16.86 -3.62
N PRO A 175 -10.32 16.38 -2.97
CA PRO A 175 -9.56 17.18 -2.02
C PRO A 175 -8.71 18.23 -2.75
N LEU A 176 -8.81 19.49 -2.33
CA LEU A 176 -7.95 20.59 -2.79
C LEU A 176 -6.97 20.94 -1.66
N ARG A 177 -5.69 20.61 -1.86
CA ARG A 177 -4.61 20.88 -0.88
C ARG A 177 -3.88 22.17 -1.20
N ILE A 178 -3.94 23.12 -0.28
CA ILE A 178 -3.30 24.44 -0.39
C ILE A 178 -2.23 24.56 0.68
N MET A 179 -0.98 24.72 0.25
CA MET A 179 0.17 24.94 1.11
C MET A 179 0.46 26.42 1.28
N PHE A 180 0.75 26.81 2.51
CA PHE A 180 1.29 28.11 2.87
C PHE A 180 2.76 27.96 3.25
N LYS A 181 3.68 28.58 2.50
CA LYS A 181 5.13 28.54 2.79
C LYS A 181 5.44 29.11 4.19
N ASP A 182 6.65 28.87 4.72
CA ASP A 182 7.11 29.48 5.97
C ASP A 182 7.03 31.01 5.93
N ASN A 183 6.59 31.64 7.03
CA ASN A 183 6.65 33.08 7.19
C ASN A 183 7.95 33.51 7.89
N VAL A 184 8.94 33.88 7.07
CA VAL A 184 10.30 34.23 7.50
C VAL A 184 10.48 35.70 7.86
N THR A 185 9.41 36.50 7.79
CA THR A 185 9.50 37.97 7.82
C THR A 185 9.58 38.57 9.23
N GLY A 186 9.48 37.74 10.28
CA GLY A 186 9.49 38.19 11.68
C GLY A 186 8.23 38.97 12.09
N SER A 187 7.21 39.04 11.23
CA SER A 187 5.90 39.66 11.53
C SER A 187 4.77 38.89 10.84
N PRO A 188 3.51 38.98 11.31
CA PRO A 188 2.39 38.37 10.61
C PRO A 188 2.26 38.90 9.18
N ARG A 189 1.88 38.03 8.23
CA ARG A 189 1.63 38.39 6.84
C ARG A 189 0.22 37.97 6.41
N THR A 190 -0.38 38.70 5.48
CA THR A 190 -1.73 38.40 4.96
C THR A 190 -1.70 38.33 3.44
N SER A 191 -2.48 37.41 2.86
CA SER A 191 -2.66 37.30 1.41
C SER A 191 -4.09 36.90 1.06
N THR A 192 -4.50 37.20 -0.18
CA THR A 192 -5.74 36.70 -0.77
C THR A 192 -5.42 35.48 -1.62
N VAL A 193 -5.97 34.33 -1.22
CA VAL A 193 -5.89 33.09 -2.00
C VAL A 193 -7.00 33.10 -3.04
N SER A 194 -6.67 32.80 -4.29
CA SER A 194 -7.58 32.75 -5.42
C SER A 194 -7.60 31.34 -6.01
N ILE A 195 -8.77 30.69 -6.00
CA ILE A 195 -9.02 29.36 -6.58
C ILE A 195 -9.82 29.56 -7.86
N ASN A 196 -9.33 29.06 -8.99
CA ASN A 196 -10.03 29.16 -10.28
C ASN A 196 -9.90 27.89 -11.12
N GLY A 197 -10.76 27.71 -12.11
CA GLY A 197 -10.58 26.70 -13.14
C GLY A 197 -9.46 27.11 -14.11
N LYS A 198 -8.60 26.15 -14.48
CA LYS A 198 -7.48 26.39 -15.40
C LYS A 198 -7.99 26.93 -16.74
N GLY A 199 -7.46 28.08 -17.15
CA GLY A 199 -7.85 28.75 -18.41
C GLY A 199 -9.19 29.51 -18.35
N LEU A 200 -9.87 29.54 -17.20
CA LEU A 200 -11.06 30.37 -17.03
C LEU A 200 -10.68 31.84 -16.76
N PRO A 201 -11.53 32.79 -17.21
CA PRO A 201 -11.41 34.19 -16.83
C PRO A 201 -11.37 34.40 -15.30
N THR A 202 -10.65 35.42 -14.83
CA THR A 202 -10.41 35.66 -13.39
C THR A 202 -11.65 36.09 -12.61
N ASN A 203 -12.70 36.58 -13.27
CA ASN A 203 -13.97 36.93 -12.63
C ASN A 203 -14.75 35.71 -12.08
N TYR A 204 -14.32 34.50 -12.42
CA TYR A 204 -14.87 33.25 -11.89
C TYR A 204 -14.15 32.76 -10.63
N ALA A 205 -13.01 33.36 -10.29
CA ALA A 205 -12.22 32.93 -9.16
C ALA A 205 -12.96 33.09 -7.83
N LYS A 206 -12.82 32.10 -6.97
CA LYS A 206 -13.29 32.16 -5.58
C LYS A 206 -12.11 32.55 -4.70
N THR A 207 -12.28 33.56 -3.85
CA THR A 207 -11.20 34.08 -2.99
C THR A 207 -11.50 34.02 -1.49
N PHE A 208 -10.46 33.84 -0.68
CA PHE A 208 -10.51 34.01 0.77
C PHE A 208 -9.21 34.62 1.30
N GLU A 209 -9.26 35.21 2.48
CA GLU A 209 -8.08 35.81 3.12
C GLU A 209 -7.36 34.82 4.05
N VAL A 210 -6.04 34.81 4.01
CA VAL A 210 -5.20 34.04 4.94
C VAL A 210 -4.26 34.98 5.67
N THR A 211 -4.24 34.90 7.00
CA THR A 211 -3.23 35.54 7.85
C THR A 211 -2.31 34.49 8.44
N GLN A 212 -1.01 34.62 8.20
CA GLN A 212 0.01 33.70 8.70
C GLN A 212 0.87 34.40 9.75
N GLN A 213 0.99 33.80 10.94
CA GLN A 213 1.87 34.28 12.02
C GLN A 213 3.36 34.19 11.62
N PRO A 214 4.30 34.84 12.31
CA PRO A 214 5.73 34.64 12.03
C PRO A 214 6.18 33.23 12.44
N ALA A 215 7.02 32.61 11.62
CA ALA A 215 7.66 31.35 11.97
C ALA A 215 8.56 31.56 13.20
N PRO A 216 8.57 30.64 14.19
CA PRO A 216 9.56 30.66 15.26
C PRO A 216 10.98 30.71 14.68
N GLU A 217 11.85 31.57 15.23
CA GLU A 217 13.27 31.54 14.90
C GLU A 217 13.86 30.22 15.39
N ALA A 218 14.40 29.41 14.47
CA ALA A 218 15.22 28.28 14.86
C ALA A 218 16.63 28.78 15.19
N ASN A 219 17.10 28.47 16.40
CA ASN A 219 18.53 28.44 16.64
C ASN A 219 19.07 27.19 15.94
N ILE A 220 19.87 27.37 14.88
CA ILE A 220 20.53 26.27 14.16
C ILE A 220 21.45 25.44 15.08
N ASN A 221 21.78 25.97 16.27
CA ASN A 221 22.52 25.30 17.32
C ASN A 221 21.62 24.78 18.46
N ASP A 222 20.29 24.79 18.33
CA ASP A 222 19.40 24.18 19.33
C ASP A 222 19.57 22.66 19.27
N GLU A 223 20.26 22.13 20.27
CA GLU A 223 20.69 20.73 20.32
C GLU A 223 19.51 19.73 20.42
N ARG A 224 18.29 20.19 20.73
CA ARG A 224 17.07 19.37 20.69
C ARG A 224 16.61 19.13 19.26
N ILE A 225 16.71 20.16 18.42
CA ILE A 225 16.44 20.06 16.98
C ILE A 225 17.58 19.34 16.27
N LEU A 226 18.83 19.51 16.73
CA LEU A 226 19.95 18.65 16.32
C LEU A 226 19.78 17.21 16.81
N GLY A 227 19.11 16.97 17.95
CA GLY A 227 18.69 15.65 18.43
C GLY A 227 17.70 14.98 17.47
N THR A 228 16.79 15.76 16.90
CA THR A 228 15.92 15.35 15.78
C THR A 228 16.70 15.15 14.48
N TRP A 229 17.67 16.02 14.18
CA TRP A 229 18.66 15.82 13.10
C TRP A 229 19.57 14.60 13.35
N LEU A 230 19.67 14.17 14.60
CA LEU A 230 20.37 12.97 15.03
C LEU A 230 19.50 11.72 14.95
N VAL A 231 18.16 11.80 14.90
CA VAL A 231 17.34 10.67 14.41
C VAL A 231 17.69 10.37 12.94
N THR A 232 18.05 11.42 12.20
CA THR A 232 18.73 11.31 10.91
C THR A 232 20.13 10.70 11.16
N ARG A 233 21.10 11.40 11.77
CA ARG A 233 22.49 10.88 11.98
C ARG A 233 22.60 9.48 12.63
N ALA A 234 21.59 9.06 13.39
CA ALA A 234 21.50 7.80 14.10
C ALA A 234 21.57 6.57 13.20
N MET A 235 21.19 6.74 11.94
CA MET A 235 20.97 5.59 11.09
C MET A 235 22.20 5.01 10.43
N ASN A 236 23.37 5.69 10.26
CA ASN A 236 24.52 5.04 9.58
C ASN A 236 25.92 5.74 9.66
N GLY A 237 26.52 5.91 10.84
CA GLY A 237 27.99 5.94 10.94
C GLY A 237 28.76 7.17 10.41
N THR A 238 30.09 7.07 10.39
CA THR A 238 31.10 8.13 10.53
C THR A 238 31.43 9.01 9.29
N SER A 239 30.52 9.16 8.32
CA SER A 239 30.64 10.16 7.25
C SER A 239 29.38 11.02 7.21
N ASN A 240 29.36 12.08 6.38
CA ASN A 240 28.23 13.02 6.25
C ASN A 240 26.98 12.40 5.59
N ASP A 241 26.79 11.08 5.70
CA ASP A 241 25.94 10.22 4.87
C ASP A 241 24.88 9.51 5.72
N LEU A 242 23.63 9.48 5.25
CA LEU A 242 22.45 8.92 5.93
C LEU A 242 21.80 7.81 5.08
N ALA A 243 22.00 6.53 5.37
CA ALA A 243 21.25 5.49 4.66
C ALA A 243 19.82 5.30 5.25
N LEU A 244 18.78 5.65 4.49
CA LEU A 244 17.35 5.48 4.78
C LEU A 244 16.64 4.92 3.52
N LEU A 245 15.78 3.89 3.67
CA LEU A 245 15.01 3.28 2.55
C LEU A 245 15.88 2.81 1.36
N GLY A 246 17.11 2.33 1.63
CA GLY A 246 18.06 1.93 0.59
C GLY A 246 18.75 3.08 -0.14
N LYS A 247 18.64 4.32 0.37
CA LYS A 247 19.22 5.54 -0.21
C LYS A 247 20.09 6.30 0.80
N THR A 248 21.14 6.99 0.35
CA THR A 248 22.04 7.77 1.21
C THR A 248 21.77 9.27 1.13
N MET A 249 21.22 9.90 2.17
CA MET A 249 20.99 11.34 2.25
C MET A 249 22.17 12.08 2.89
N ILE A 250 22.57 13.24 2.39
CA ILE A 250 23.79 13.97 2.78
C ILE A 250 23.38 15.41 3.05
N PHE A 251 23.62 15.89 4.27
CA PHE A 251 23.35 17.26 4.67
C PHE A 251 24.65 18.02 4.81
N GLU A 252 24.87 18.99 3.93
CA GLU A 252 26.06 19.83 3.90
C GLU A 252 25.81 21.17 4.61
N ALA A 253 26.90 21.86 4.97
CA ALA A 253 26.83 23.20 5.51
C ALA A 253 26.12 24.18 4.55
N ASN A 254 25.55 25.25 5.09
CA ASN A 254 24.79 26.27 4.35
C ASN A 254 23.48 25.78 3.71
N GLY A 255 22.87 24.70 4.23
CA GLY A 255 21.55 24.26 3.80
C GLY A 255 21.54 23.46 2.48
N LEU A 256 22.66 22.85 2.09
CA LEU A 256 22.77 22.00 0.90
C LEU A 256 22.47 20.52 1.23
N PHE A 257 21.82 19.82 0.31
CA PHE A 257 21.37 18.44 0.49
C PHE A 257 21.68 17.57 -0.74
N LYS A 258 22.00 16.28 -0.55
CA LYS A 258 22.11 15.27 -1.63
C LYS A 258 21.46 13.94 -1.21
N GLU A 259 20.87 13.20 -2.14
CA GLU A 259 20.35 11.84 -1.94
C GLU A 259 20.91 10.88 -3.00
N ASN A 260 21.66 9.85 -2.59
CA ASN A 260 22.15 8.80 -3.48
C ASN A 260 21.17 7.63 -3.49
N SER A 261 20.74 7.22 -4.67
CA SER A 261 20.02 5.97 -4.90
C SER A 261 20.93 4.75 -4.81
N SER A 262 20.38 3.57 -4.50
CA SER A 262 21.04 2.26 -4.65
C SER A 262 21.58 2.00 -6.07
N THR A 263 21.09 2.75 -7.06
CA THR A 263 21.55 2.73 -8.47
C THR A 263 22.67 3.73 -8.79
N GLY A 264 23.14 4.51 -7.81
CA GLY A 264 24.19 5.52 -7.98
C GLY A 264 23.72 6.89 -8.49
N ALA A 265 22.42 7.09 -8.70
CA ALA A 265 21.86 8.40 -9.05
C ALA A 265 21.90 9.35 -7.83
N VAL A 266 22.38 10.57 -8.02
CA VAL A 266 22.45 11.62 -6.99
C VAL A 266 21.37 12.66 -7.26
N ILE A 267 20.51 12.92 -6.29
CA ILE A 267 19.50 13.98 -6.33
C ILE A 267 19.93 15.08 -5.38
N ASP A 268 20.25 16.26 -5.91
CA ASP A 268 20.64 17.42 -5.11
C ASP A 268 19.41 18.21 -4.64
N GLY A 269 19.57 18.97 -3.55
CA GLY A 269 18.52 19.79 -2.95
C GLY A 269 19.03 20.80 -1.92
N THR A 270 18.10 21.38 -1.17
CA THR A 270 18.38 22.23 0.00
C THR A 270 17.61 21.76 1.22
N TRP A 271 18.03 22.18 2.42
CA TRP A 271 17.32 21.89 3.66
C TRP A 271 17.23 23.13 4.54
N ASN A 272 16.18 23.19 5.37
CA ASN A 272 15.99 24.25 6.34
C ASN A 272 15.35 23.74 7.63
N VAL A 273 15.69 24.35 8.76
CA VAL A 273 15.13 24.03 10.08
C VAL A 273 14.36 25.22 10.62
N ARG A 274 13.11 25.01 11.07
CA ARG A 274 12.28 26.01 11.75
C ARG A 274 11.42 25.35 12.82
N GLY A 275 11.40 25.92 14.03
CA GLY A 275 10.71 25.31 15.17
C GLY A 275 11.15 23.85 15.36
N GLU A 276 10.20 22.91 15.42
CA GLU A 276 10.47 21.48 15.60
C GLU A 276 10.51 20.70 14.26
N ARG A 277 10.71 21.38 13.12
CA ARG A 277 10.63 20.80 11.77
C ARG A 277 11.90 21.02 10.95
N LEU A 278 12.32 19.98 10.24
CA LEU A 278 13.33 20.00 9.17
C LEU A 278 12.61 19.74 7.83
N SER A 279 12.77 20.67 6.89
CA SER A 279 12.24 20.54 5.53
C SER A 279 13.38 20.29 4.55
N ILE A 280 13.18 19.37 3.61
CA ILE A 280 14.10 19.02 2.53
C ILE A 280 13.43 19.32 1.20
N TYR A 281 14.08 20.11 0.37
CA TYR A 281 13.61 20.53 -0.95
C TYR A 281 14.53 19.93 -2.01
N TYR A 282 14.00 19.02 -2.83
CA TYR A 282 14.75 18.38 -3.89
C TYR A 282 14.72 19.23 -5.17
N SER A 283 15.75 19.08 -6.01
CA SER A 283 15.88 19.79 -7.29
C SER A 283 14.79 19.45 -8.31
N ASP A 284 14.12 18.31 -8.15
CA ASP A 284 12.96 17.89 -8.96
C ASP A 284 11.62 18.46 -8.47
N ASN A 285 11.66 19.42 -7.52
CA ASN A 285 10.52 20.02 -6.83
C ASN A 285 9.76 19.10 -5.87
N THR A 286 10.23 17.88 -5.62
CA THR A 286 9.72 17.05 -4.52
C THR A 286 10.22 17.58 -3.17
N ARG A 287 9.54 17.22 -2.09
CA ARG A 287 9.82 17.73 -0.73
C ARG A 287 9.62 16.64 0.29
N ARG A 288 10.40 16.64 1.36
CA ARG A 288 10.18 15.77 2.53
C ARG A 288 10.28 16.58 3.82
N TYR A 289 9.51 16.18 4.82
CA TYR A 289 9.49 16.84 6.12
C TYR A 289 9.84 15.84 7.20
N LEU A 290 10.70 16.25 8.12
CA LEU A 290 11.01 15.52 9.35
C LEU A 290 10.56 16.38 10.53
N TYR A 291 9.75 15.84 11.43
CA TYR A 291 9.23 16.58 12.57
C TYR A 291 8.98 15.68 13.78
N LEU A 292 8.95 16.30 14.95
CA LEU A 292 8.56 15.63 16.18
C LEU A 292 7.09 15.91 16.51
N GLU A 293 6.45 14.92 17.13
CA GLU A 293 5.14 15.05 17.75
C GLU A 293 5.21 14.53 19.18
N GLU A 294 5.02 15.42 20.14
CA GLU A 294 4.95 15.06 21.56
C GLU A 294 3.55 14.55 21.88
N THR A 295 3.45 13.26 22.19
CA THR A 295 2.31 12.69 22.90
C THR A 295 2.74 12.59 24.36
N GLY A 296 1.91 12.92 25.35
CA GLY A 296 2.37 13.07 26.74
C GLY A 296 3.16 11.90 27.37
N GLU A 297 3.25 10.73 26.73
CA GLU A 297 4.03 9.56 27.14
C GLU A 297 5.18 9.19 26.16
N SER A 298 5.26 9.79 24.97
CA SER A 298 6.29 9.49 23.96
C SER A 298 6.49 10.63 22.96
N ILE A 299 7.72 10.80 22.47
CA ILE A 299 8.00 11.67 21.32
C ILE A 299 8.01 10.79 20.07
N LYS A 300 7.20 11.14 19.07
CA LYS A 300 7.22 10.49 17.76
C LYS A 300 8.06 11.31 16.79
N GLY A 301 9.03 10.68 16.14
CA GLY A 301 9.73 11.27 15.01
C GLY A 301 9.08 10.79 13.71
N ARG A 302 8.59 11.70 12.88
CA ARG A 302 7.88 11.39 11.62
C ARG A 302 8.63 11.97 10.43
N MET A 303 8.72 11.19 9.35
CA MET A 303 9.08 11.66 8.02
C MET A 303 7.91 11.47 7.05
N THR A 304 7.57 12.51 6.30
CA THR A 304 6.48 12.46 5.32
C THR A 304 6.95 12.70 3.89
N SER A 305 6.12 12.31 2.91
CA SER A 305 6.51 12.18 1.50
C SER A 305 6.52 13.47 0.68
N THR A 306 5.57 14.38 0.90
CA THR A 306 5.38 15.61 0.10
C THR A 306 5.03 16.82 0.95
N ASP A 307 4.29 16.63 2.04
CA ASP A 307 3.96 17.64 3.05
C ASP A 307 3.63 17.00 4.42
N ILE A 308 3.37 17.82 5.44
CA ILE A 308 3.17 17.32 6.80
C ILE A 308 1.92 16.41 6.99
N ASN A 309 0.95 16.46 6.08
CA ASN A 309 -0.25 15.62 6.07
C ASN A 309 -0.17 14.49 5.03
N SER A 310 0.95 14.35 4.33
CA SER A 310 1.17 13.31 3.32
C SER A 310 1.56 11.96 3.92
N GLU A 311 1.78 10.96 3.07
CA GLU A 311 2.15 9.61 3.49
C GLU A 311 3.36 9.63 4.44
N ILE A 312 3.22 8.95 5.57
CA ILE A 312 4.30 8.75 6.53
C ILE A 312 5.26 7.73 5.93
N LEU A 313 6.41 8.21 5.46
CA LEU A 313 7.49 7.38 4.93
C LEU A 313 8.27 6.67 6.05
N PHE A 314 8.31 7.27 7.24
CA PHE A 314 8.97 6.72 8.41
C PHE A 314 8.35 7.29 9.69
N GLU A 315 8.06 6.43 10.67
CA GLU A 315 7.66 6.82 12.03
C GLU A 315 8.53 6.04 13.02
N SER A 316 9.13 6.77 13.96
CA SER A 316 9.81 6.20 15.13
C SER A 316 9.11 6.67 16.39
N THR A 317 8.99 5.78 17.37
CA THR A 317 8.48 6.13 18.70
C THR A 317 9.64 6.08 19.68
N LEU A 318 9.98 7.23 20.27
CA LEU A 318 11.03 7.31 21.28
C LEU A 318 10.43 6.87 22.62
N SER A 319 10.69 5.62 23.03
CA SER A 319 10.44 5.17 24.41
C SER A 319 11.42 5.88 25.35
N GLN A 320 10.95 6.73 26.25
CA GLN A 320 11.85 7.48 27.13
C GLN A 320 12.10 6.73 28.44
N ALA A 321 13.38 6.49 28.75
CA ALA A 321 13.82 6.22 30.12
C ALA A 321 14.56 7.44 30.65
N THR A 322 14.08 8.01 31.75
CA THR A 322 14.69 9.20 32.35
C THR A 322 15.64 8.80 33.48
N GLY A 323 16.64 9.65 33.77
CA GLY A 323 17.66 9.39 34.77
C GLY A 323 18.37 10.67 35.21
N GLY A 324 17.63 11.63 35.76
CA GLY A 324 18.14 12.97 36.03
C GLY A 324 18.27 13.76 34.73
N ASP A 325 19.49 14.18 34.38
CA ASP A 325 19.79 14.89 33.14
C ASP A 325 19.99 13.99 31.92
N CYS A 326 19.94 12.67 32.07
CA CYS A 326 20.07 11.72 30.97
C CYS A 326 18.71 11.17 30.52
N VAL A 327 18.50 11.14 29.21
CA VAL A 327 17.38 10.49 28.53
C VAL A 327 17.93 9.44 27.57
N LEU A 328 17.44 8.21 27.67
CA LEU A 328 17.74 7.14 26.72
C LEU A 328 16.46 6.79 25.96
N SER A 329 16.58 6.67 24.64
CA SER A 329 15.50 6.32 23.73
C SER A 329 15.93 5.25 22.73
N LEU A 330 15.02 4.34 22.40
CA LEU A 330 15.15 3.45 21.25
C LEU A 330 14.75 4.21 19.98
N VAL A 331 15.54 4.06 18.92
CA VAL A 331 15.30 4.69 17.62
C VAL A 331 14.73 3.67 16.63
N ASP A 332 15.35 2.49 16.56
CA ASP A 332 14.92 1.40 15.69
C ASP A 332 15.27 0.04 16.33
N VAL A 333 14.44 -0.96 16.05
CA VAL A 333 14.63 -2.35 16.48
C VAL A 333 14.30 -3.28 15.30
N THR A 334 15.34 -3.84 14.69
CA THR A 334 15.20 -4.92 13.70
C THR A 334 15.34 -6.28 14.41
N ASN A 335 15.25 -7.38 13.68
CA ASN A 335 15.38 -8.72 14.27
C ASN A 335 16.70 -8.92 15.02
N THR A 336 17.81 -8.34 14.54
CA THR A 336 19.14 -8.57 15.11
C THR A 336 19.88 -7.30 15.53
N LYS A 337 19.20 -6.16 15.45
CA LYS A 337 19.79 -4.85 15.69
C LYS A 337 18.90 -3.95 16.52
N VAL A 338 19.53 -3.20 17.43
CA VAL A 338 18.93 -2.06 18.12
C VAL A 338 19.73 -0.80 17.81
N VAL A 339 19.05 0.26 17.38
CA VAL A 339 19.58 1.61 17.29
C VAL A 339 19.03 2.43 18.45
N TYR A 340 19.89 3.13 19.18
CA TYR A 340 19.49 3.92 20.34
C TYR A 340 20.07 5.33 20.28
N MET A 341 19.38 6.25 20.93
CA MET A 341 19.83 7.63 21.15
C MET A 341 19.84 7.92 22.65
N MET A 342 20.93 8.49 23.13
CA MET A 342 21.08 8.97 24.49
C MET A 342 21.37 10.47 24.45
N VAL A 343 20.59 11.24 25.20
CA VAL A 343 20.72 12.69 25.34
C VAL A 343 21.07 13.01 26.78
N ILE A 344 22.10 13.82 26.98
CA ILE A 344 22.56 14.32 28.27
C ILE A 344 22.36 15.83 28.30
N ASN A 345 21.47 16.29 29.17
CA ASN A 345 21.11 17.69 29.32
C ASN A 345 22.12 18.42 30.22
N GLY A 346 22.80 19.42 29.68
CA GLY A 346 23.76 20.24 30.41
C GLY A 346 25.21 19.91 30.08
N ASP A 347 26.13 20.26 30.98
CA ASP A 347 27.57 20.14 30.72
C ASP A 347 28.06 18.70 30.91
N VAL A 348 28.37 18.01 29.81
CA VAL A 348 28.94 16.64 29.82
C VAL A 348 30.37 16.56 30.34
N SER A 349 31.09 17.67 30.46
CA SER A 349 32.50 17.68 30.91
C SER A 349 32.68 17.22 32.37
N LYS A 350 31.60 17.23 33.17
CA LYS A 350 31.58 16.69 34.54
C LYS A 350 31.59 15.16 34.61
N TYR A 351 31.35 14.47 33.50
CA TYR A 351 31.31 13.01 33.42
C TYR A 351 32.60 12.43 32.87
N SER A 352 33.17 11.43 33.56
CA SER A 352 34.38 10.75 33.09
C SER A 352 34.09 9.70 32.01
N GLU A 353 32.89 9.15 32.01
CA GLU A 353 32.40 8.20 31.01
C GLU A 353 30.87 8.19 31.00
N TYR A 354 30.27 7.94 29.85
CA TYR A 354 28.83 7.71 29.72
C TYR A 354 28.55 6.83 28.50
N GLY A 355 27.38 6.20 28.46
CA GLY A 355 27.03 5.27 27.39
C GLY A 355 25.85 4.40 27.76
N LEU A 356 25.83 3.18 27.23
CA LEU A 356 24.77 2.20 27.45
C LEU A 356 25.31 0.90 28.04
N VAL A 357 24.57 0.30 28.97
CA VAL A 357 24.77 -1.08 29.43
C VAL A 357 23.60 -1.94 28.99
N MET A 358 23.89 -3.18 28.56
CA MET A 358 22.91 -4.13 28.07
C MET A 358 23.12 -5.51 28.72
N GLY A 359 22.03 -6.10 29.17
CA GLY A 359 22.02 -7.44 29.77
C GLY A 359 20.78 -8.25 29.37
N ARG A 360 20.76 -9.52 29.77
CA ARG A 360 19.59 -10.41 29.64
C ARG A 360 18.65 -10.35 30.84
N THR A 361 19.11 -9.73 31.92
CA THR A 361 18.36 -9.55 33.16
C THR A 361 18.00 -8.09 33.33
N LYS A 362 16.87 -7.84 34.00
CA LYS A 362 16.42 -6.50 34.34
C LYS A 362 17.51 -5.74 35.11
N ASP A 363 17.58 -4.43 34.85
CA ASP A 363 18.49 -3.47 35.49
C ASP A 363 19.99 -3.77 35.28
N PRO A 364 20.47 -3.84 34.01
CA PRO A 364 21.89 -4.06 33.73
C PRO A 364 22.78 -2.98 34.34
N THR A 365 24.02 -3.35 34.62
CA THR A 365 25.03 -2.54 35.30
C THR A 365 26.34 -2.53 34.50
N MET A 366 27.36 -1.84 35.02
CA MET A 366 28.72 -1.84 34.44
C MET A 366 29.39 -3.22 34.36
N ASN A 367 28.84 -4.25 35.03
CA ASN A 367 29.33 -5.63 34.93
C ASN A 367 28.76 -6.36 33.70
N ASP A 368 27.71 -5.82 33.10
CA ASP A 368 27.11 -6.33 31.87
C ASP A 368 27.83 -5.78 30.63
N LYS A 369 27.30 -6.07 29.44
CA LYS A 369 27.90 -5.59 28.20
C LYS A 369 27.78 -4.06 28.11
N LYS A 370 28.92 -3.38 28.04
CA LYS A 370 29.03 -1.92 28.05
C LYS A 370 29.36 -1.36 26.66
N PHE A 371 28.67 -0.28 26.29
CA PHE A 371 28.86 0.49 25.06
C PHE A 371 29.19 1.93 25.45
N VAL A 372 30.46 2.31 25.32
CA VAL A 372 30.92 3.65 25.69
C VAL A 372 30.50 4.64 24.61
N GLY A 373 29.77 5.68 25.01
CA GLY A 373 29.37 6.77 24.13
C GLY A 373 30.58 7.58 23.66
N LYS A 374 30.60 7.94 22.38
CA LYS A 374 31.59 8.84 21.79
C LYS A 374 30.85 10.07 21.28
N GLY A 375 31.10 11.25 21.85
CA GLY A 375 30.42 12.47 21.41
C GLY A 375 30.37 13.57 22.47
N GLY A 376 29.37 14.45 22.32
CA GLY A 376 28.99 15.46 23.30
C GLY A 376 27.67 15.09 23.96
N ASN A 377 26.76 16.06 24.07
CA ASN A 377 25.46 15.90 24.74
C ASN A 377 24.53 14.86 24.08
N VAL A 378 24.80 14.44 22.84
CA VAL A 378 24.02 13.40 22.17
C VAL A 378 24.93 12.28 21.70
N VAL A 379 24.52 11.06 22.02
CA VAL A 379 25.15 9.81 21.60
C VAL A 379 24.13 9.01 20.82
N VAL A 380 24.52 8.53 19.65
CA VAL A 380 23.80 7.47 18.96
C VAL A 380 24.73 6.27 18.86
N GLY A 381 24.20 5.10 19.20
CA GLY A 381 24.87 3.84 18.98
C GLY A 381 23.97 2.82 18.30
N GLU A 382 24.65 1.84 17.71
CA GLU A 382 24.05 0.66 17.11
C GLU A 382 24.58 -0.58 17.85
N ILE A 383 23.67 -1.48 18.21
CA ILE A 383 23.99 -2.78 18.79
C ILE A 383 23.51 -3.84 17.80
N THR A 384 24.45 -4.51 17.14
CA THR A 384 24.18 -5.58 16.17
C THR A 384 24.45 -6.96 16.77
N LYS A 385 24.09 -8.00 16.01
CA LYS A 385 24.27 -9.41 16.39
C LYS A 385 23.50 -9.77 17.65
N LEU A 386 22.35 -9.13 17.85
CA LEU A 386 21.37 -9.54 18.83
C LEU A 386 20.63 -10.76 18.29
N LEU A 387 20.26 -11.66 19.20
CA LEU A 387 19.47 -12.82 18.80
C LEU A 387 18.03 -12.37 18.60
N SER A 388 17.50 -12.67 17.43
CA SER A 388 16.09 -12.45 17.12
C SER A 388 15.20 -13.29 18.04
N GLY A 389 14.10 -12.69 18.50
CA GLY A 389 13.15 -13.34 19.39
C GLY A 389 13.45 -13.33 20.88
N ASP A 390 14.62 -12.81 21.23
CA ASP A 390 15.16 -12.85 22.57
C ASP A 390 14.91 -11.51 23.27
N THR A 391 14.74 -11.53 24.60
CA THR A 391 14.58 -10.30 25.39
C THR A 391 15.93 -9.78 25.87
N TYR A 392 16.09 -8.47 25.81
CA TYR A 392 17.22 -7.72 26.34
C TYR A 392 16.74 -6.58 27.23
N HIS A 393 17.62 -6.13 28.11
CA HIS A 393 17.42 -4.96 28.95
C HIS A 393 18.54 -3.97 28.70
N ILE A 394 18.21 -2.68 28.59
CA ILE A 394 19.19 -1.60 28.43
C ILE A 394 18.99 -0.48 29.43
N ARG A 395 20.10 0.18 29.80
CA ARG A 395 20.12 1.42 30.57
C ARG A 395 21.20 2.34 30.06
N GLY A 396 20.91 3.64 30.01
CA GLY A 396 21.93 4.67 29.86
C GLY A 396 22.69 4.76 31.17
N TYR A 397 24.01 4.95 31.13
CA TYR A 397 24.84 5.14 32.31
C TYR A 397 25.74 6.37 32.15
N ARG A 398 26.14 6.96 33.27
CA ARG A 398 27.20 7.97 33.35
C ARG A 398 27.97 7.87 34.65
N VAL A 399 29.24 8.23 34.60
CA VAL A 399 30.17 8.16 35.73
C VAL A 399 30.51 9.57 36.19
N GLU A 400 30.15 9.88 37.43
CA GLU A 400 30.43 11.15 38.10
C GLU A 400 31.29 10.87 39.34
N GLY A 401 32.59 11.14 39.25
CA GLY A 401 33.56 10.74 40.27
C GLY A 401 33.63 9.22 40.42
N SER A 402 33.30 8.69 41.61
CA SER A 402 33.25 7.25 41.88
C SER A 402 31.86 6.62 41.74
N ASN A 403 30.83 7.42 41.42
CA ASN A 403 29.45 6.96 41.34
C ASN A 403 29.07 6.71 39.88
N THR A 404 28.28 5.66 39.64
CA THR A 404 27.61 5.43 38.35
C THR A 404 26.12 5.66 38.52
N LEU A 405 25.59 6.59 37.74
CA LEU A 405 24.17 6.89 37.65
C LEU A 405 23.62 6.26 36.38
N TYR A 406 22.35 5.85 36.41
CA TYR A 406 21.71 5.16 35.31
C TYR A 406 20.32 5.74 35.03
N THR A 407 19.84 5.59 33.80
CA THR A 407 18.42 5.79 33.46
C THR A 407 17.56 4.67 34.05
N GLU A 408 16.24 4.80 33.92
CA GLU A 408 15.33 3.67 34.04
C GLU A 408 15.67 2.56 33.04
N ASN A 409 15.23 1.34 33.36
CA ASN A 409 15.41 0.16 32.53
C ASN A 409 14.42 0.15 31.36
N ILE A 410 14.92 -0.05 30.15
CA ILE A 410 14.10 -0.36 28.97
C ILE A 410 14.24 -1.85 28.68
N GLN A 411 13.11 -2.56 28.59
CA GLN A 411 13.04 -3.92 28.06
C GLN A 411 12.86 -3.87 26.55
N ILE A 412 13.59 -4.71 25.83
CA ILE A 412 13.55 -4.85 24.37
C ILE A 412 13.25 -6.30 24.06
N ASP A 413 12.09 -6.56 23.45
CA ASP A 413 11.76 -7.86 22.90
C ASP A 413 12.14 -7.85 21.41
N MET A 414 13.19 -8.59 21.05
CA MET A 414 13.68 -8.60 19.68
C MET A 414 12.65 -9.23 18.75
N PRO A 415 12.25 -8.56 17.65
CA PRO A 415 11.24 -9.10 16.76
C PRO A 415 11.73 -10.33 16.00
N VAL A 416 10.78 -11.12 15.52
CA VAL A 416 10.98 -12.15 14.50
C VAL A 416 10.05 -11.82 13.34
N LYS A 417 10.56 -11.05 12.37
CA LYS A 417 9.80 -10.55 11.22
C LYS A 417 10.47 -10.90 9.91
N ASP A 418 9.69 -11.38 8.94
CA ASP A 418 10.17 -11.43 7.54
C ASP A 418 10.05 -10.05 6.87
N TYR A 419 10.43 -9.98 5.59
CA TYR A 419 10.39 -8.74 4.80
C TYR A 419 8.99 -8.11 4.76
N ASP A 420 7.96 -8.96 4.65
CA ASP A 420 6.54 -8.56 4.60
C ASP A 420 5.97 -8.12 5.96
N GLY A 421 6.79 -8.11 7.01
CA GLY A 421 6.38 -7.75 8.37
C GLY A 421 5.54 -8.82 9.07
N ASN A 422 5.48 -10.04 8.55
CA ASN A 422 4.81 -11.15 9.25
C ASN A 422 5.59 -11.48 10.53
N GLN A 423 4.89 -11.55 11.66
CA GLN A 423 5.49 -11.85 12.96
C GLN A 423 5.33 -13.32 13.32
N TYR A 424 6.39 -13.93 13.85
CA TYR A 424 6.43 -15.35 14.18
C TYR A 424 6.70 -15.58 15.66
N LYS A 425 6.08 -16.60 16.22
CA LYS A 425 6.40 -17.10 17.56
C LYS A 425 7.55 -18.08 17.48
N ILE A 426 8.16 -18.32 18.64
CA ILE A 426 9.33 -19.17 18.76
C ILE A 426 9.04 -20.29 19.74
N VAL A 427 9.53 -21.47 19.40
CA VAL A 427 9.55 -22.63 20.29
C VAL A 427 10.97 -23.15 20.42
N LYS A 428 11.31 -23.55 21.64
CA LYS A 428 12.57 -24.25 21.91
C LYS A 428 12.31 -25.75 21.93
N ILE A 429 13.03 -26.49 21.10
CA ILE A 429 12.92 -27.95 21.01
C ILE A 429 14.33 -28.53 21.05
N GLY A 430 14.62 -29.34 22.08
CA GLY A 430 15.99 -29.67 22.42
C GLY A 430 16.81 -28.40 22.65
N ASP A 431 17.92 -28.28 21.92
CA ASP A 431 18.82 -27.11 21.96
C ASP A 431 18.56 -26.11 20.82
N GLN A 432 17.61 -26.39 19.92
CA GLN A 432 17.29 -25.54 18.79
C GLN A 432 16.09 -24.64 19.07
N TYR A 433 16.08 -23.47 18.44
CA TYR A 433 14.97 -22.53 18.45
C TYR A 433 14.38 -22.45 17.06
N TRP A 434 13.07 -22.53 16.97
CA TRP A 434 12.37 -22.66 15.71
C TRP A 434 11.15 -21.76 15.65
N LEU A 435 10.78 -21.37 14.43
CA LEU A 435 9.49 -20.72 14.22
C LEU A 435 8.36 -21.70 14.57
N ALA A 436 7.40 -21.24 15.37
CA ALA A 436 6.24 -22.03 15.73
C ALA A 436 5.30 -22.23 14.53
N GLU A 437 5.24 -21.23 13.66
CA GLU A 437 4.42 -21.21 12.45
C GLU A 437 5.23 -21.45 11.17
N ASN A 438 4.54 -21.82 10.08
CA ASN A 438 5.14 -21.86 8.74
C ASN A 438 5.42 -20.45 8.23
N LEU A 439 6.46 -20.30 7.42
CA LEU A 439 6.83 -19.03 6.79
C LEU A 439 5.71 -18.54 5.85
N ARG A 440 5.52 -17.22 5.78
CA ARG A 440 4.45 -16.52 5.04
C ARG A 440 4.97 -15.37 4.17
N THR A 441 6.28 -15.31 3.91
CA THR A 441 6.89 -14.26 3.10
C THR A 441 6.45 -14.38 1.65
N THR A 442 6.15 -13.26 1.01
CA THR A 442 5.88 -13.13 -0.42
C THR A 442 7.01 -12.42 -1.15
N HIS A 443 7.99 -11.90 -0.41
CA HIS A 443 9.21 -11.31 -0.94
C HIS A 443 10.47 -12.02 -0.42
N TYR A 444 11.55 -11.86 -1.16
CA TYR A 444 12.90 -12.11 -0.66
C TYR A 444 13.36 -10.99 0.28
N ASN A 445 14.43 -11.21 1.05
CA ASN A 445 14.93 -10.23 2.03
C ASN A 445 15.44 -8.92 1.41
N ASN A 446 15.73 -8.90 0.10
CA ASN A 446 16.09 -7.68 -0.63
C ASN A 446 14.87 -6.88 -1.13
N GLY A 447 13.66 -7.41 -0.97
CA GLY A 447 12.39 -6.81 -1.39
C GLY A 447 11.91 -7.19 -2.78
N ASP A 448 12.60 -8.07 -3.49
CA ASP A 448 12.07 -8.63 -4.75
C ASP A 448 10.88 -9.54 -4.45
N GLU A 449 9.84 -9.47 -5.28
CA GLU A 449 8.68 -10.37 -5.22
C GLU A 449 9.07 -11.82 -5.58
N ILE A 450 8.50 -12.78 -4.86
CA ILE A 450 8.50 -14.20 -5.24
C ILE A 450 7.31 -14.41 -6.18
N LEU A 451 7.49 -15.16 -7.28
CA LEU A 451 6.41 -15.39 -8.25
C LEU A 451 5.20 -16.07 -7.58
N TYR A 452 4.07 -15.37 -7.51
CA TYR A 452 2.82 -15.94 -7.00
C TYR A 452 2.11 -16.77 -8.07
N CYS A 453 1.71 -18.00 -7.73
CA CYS A 453 0.86 -18.84 -8.58
C CYS A 453 -0.39 -19.26 -7.80
N ASP A 454 -1.57 -18.82 -8.25
CA ASP A 454 -2.86 -19.22 -7.67
C ASP A 454 -3.33 -20.61 -8.21
N LYS A 455 -4.52 -21.05 -7.82
CA LYS A 455 -5.08 -22.36 -8.20
C LYS A 455 -5.30 -22.60 -9.71
N ASN A 456 -5.36 -21.53 -10.50
CA ASN A 456 -5.51 -21.57 -11.94
C ASN A 456 -4.15 -21.52 -12.67
N HIS A 457 -3.06 -21.22 -11.96
CA HIS A 457 -1.73 -21.02 -12.54
C HIS A 457 -0.80 -22.23 -12.34
N ASN A 458 -1.29 -23.43 -12.64
CA ASN A 458 -0.48 -24.66 -12.52
C ASN A 458 0.68 -24.69 -13.52
N ALA A 459 0.42 -24.29 -14.76
CA ALA A 459 1.44 -24.31 -15.81
C ALA A 459 2.58 -23.33 -15.52
N GLU A 460 2.27 -22.19 -14.92
CA GLU A 460 3.23 -21.18 -14.50
C GLU A 460 4.08 -21.68 -13.34
N PHE A 461 3.49 -22.37 -12.36
CA PHE A 461 4.25 -22.96 -11.25
C PHE A 461 5.19 -24.07 -11.74
N ASP A 462 4.73 -24.98 -12.61
CA ASP A 462 5.58 -25.99 -13.26
C ASP A 462 6.69 -25.32 -14.07
N LYS A 463 6.36 -24.33 -14.91
CA LYS A 463 7.34 -23.62 -15.72
C LYS A 463 8.40 -22.96 -14.84
N ALA A 464 8.01 -22.29 -13.76
CA ALA A 464 8.92 -21.64 -12.82
C ALA A 464 9.93 -22.62 -12.23
N GLY A 465 9.48 -23.80 -11.77
CA GLY A 465 10.36 -24.80 -11.20
C GLY A 465 11.16 -25.62 -12.22
N ARG A 466 10.53 -26.06 -13.31
CA ARG A 466 11.10 -27.06 -14.23
C ARG A 466 11.89 -26.43 -15.37
N SER A 467 11.45 -25.28 -15.87
CA SER A 467 12.02 -24.65 -17.08
C SER A 467 12.82 -23.40 -16.74
N ASP A 468 12.22 -22.47 -16.00
CA ASP A 468 12.79 -21.14 -15.77
C ASP A 468 13.76 -21.14 -14.57
N MET A 469 13.66 -22.14 -13.68
CA MET A 469 14.48 -22.29 -12.48
C MET A 469 14.43 -21.07 -11.55
N VAL A 470 13.24 -20.48 -11.41
CA VAL A 470 12.97 -19.30 -10.58
C VAL A 470 12.08 -19.64 -9.40
N GLY A 471 12.23 -18.89 -8.32
CA GLY A 471 11.42 -19.09 -7.13
C GLY A 471 9.96 -18.70 -7.34
N ALA A 472 9.06 -19.57 -6.89
CA ALA A 472 7.61 -19.39 -6.93
C ALA A 472 6.97 -19.83 -5.62
N PHE A 473 5.82 -19.24 -5.30
CA PHE A 473 5.04 -19.60 -4.14
C PHE A 473 3.54 -19.62 -4.41
N SER A 474 2.80 -20.27 -3.52
CA SER A 474 1.35 -20.25 -3.45
C SER A 474 0.90 -20.20 -2.00
N TRP A 475 -0.26 -19.61 -1.74
CA TRP A 475 -0.99 -19.91 -0.52
C TRP A 475 -1.63 -21.31 -0.63
N ILE A 476 -2.06 -21.87 0.49
CA ILE A 476 -2.73 -23.17 0.49
C ILE A 476 -3.92 -23.18 -0.49
N PHE A 477 -4.00 -24.25 -1.29
CA PHE A 477 -4.95 -24.43 -2.40
C PHE A 477 -4.96 -23.32 -3.46
N GLY A 478 -3.97 -22.41 -3.43
CA GLY A 478 -3.82 -21.34 -4.41
C GLY A 478 -4.91 -20.28 -4.26
N GLU A 479 -5.45 -20.14 -3.05
CA GLU A 479 -6.44 -19.14 -2.70
C GLU A 479 -5.77 -17.83 -2.28
N ALA A 480 -6.57 -16.76 -2.11
CA ALA A 480 -6.06 -15.50 -1.56
C ALA A 480 -5.59 -15.68 -0.10
N ALA A 481 -4.66 -14.83 0.35
CA ALA A 481 -4.08 -14.92 1.69
C ALA A 481 -5.13 -14.91 2.82
N ASP A 482 -6.23 -14.19 2.64
CA ASP A 482 -7.33 -14.04 3.58
C ASP A 482 -8.47 -15.05 3.38
N TRP A 483 -8.38 -15.93 2.38
CA TRP A 483 -9.38 -16.97 2.15
C TRP A 483 -9.46 -17.89 3.37
N GLN A 484 -10.67 -18.11 3.89
CA GLN A 484 -10.87 -18.91 5.10
C GLN A 484 -11.42 -20.29 4.80
N TRP A 485 -10.82 -21.30 5.43
CA TRP A 485 -11.28 -22.67 5.33
C TRP A 485 -12.25 -23.02 6.45
N THR A 486 -13.55 -22.90 6.17
CA THR A 486 -14.61 -23.16 7.15
C THR A 486 -14.93 -24.65 7.36
N ALA A 487 -14.34 -25.54 6.54
CA ALA A 487 -14.53 -26.97 6.60
C ALA A 487 -13.33 -27.73 7.19
N ASP A 488 -12.37 -27.03 7.80
CA ASP A 488 -11.24 -27.69 8.46
C ASP A 488 -11.75 -28.50 9.67
N THR A 489 -11.82 -29.81 9.47
CA THR A 489 -12.12 -30.79 10.51
C THR A 489 -10.84 -31.55 10.94
N PHE A 490 -9.68 -31.14 10.42
CA PHE A 490 -8.40 -31.85 10.51
C PHE A 490 -7.43 -31.17 11.47
N ASN A 491 -7.24 -29.86 11.38
CA ASN A 491 -6.37 -29.11 12.30
C ASN A 491 -7.22 -28.57 13.46
N GLN A 492 -7.48 -29.45 14.43
CA GLN A 492 -8.20 -29.08 15.64
C GLN A 492 -7.42 -28.01 16.42
N ASN A 493 -8.13 -27.02 16.96
CA ASN A 493 -7.59 -25.86 17.69
C ASN A 493 -6.87 -24.80 16.85
N VAL A 494 -6.97 -24.84 15.52
CA VAL A 494 -6.65 -23.68 14.69
C VAL A 494 -7.70 -22.60 14.95
N SER A 495 -7.29 -21.44 15.46
CA SER A 495 -8.20 -20.31 15.71
C SER A 495 -8.39 -19.43 14.47
N ASP A 496 -7.37 -19.36 13.62
CA ASP A 496 -7.37 -18.58 12.37
C ASP A 496 -7.25 -19.55 11.19
N HIS A 497 -8.35 -19.69 10.45
CA HIS A 497 -8.45 -20.62 9.32
C HIS A 497 -8.13 -19.95 7.98
N SER A 498 -7.52 -18.76 7.97
CA SER A 498 -7.08 -18.11 6.74
C SER A 498 -5.96 -18.90 6.05
N ALA A 499 -5.90 -18.83 4.72
CA ALA A 499 -4.86 -19.47 3.93
C ALA A 499 -3.45 -19.06 4.39
N LYS A 500 -3.29 -17.77 4.73
CA LYS A 500 -2.06 -17.21 5.30
C LYS A 500 -1.68 -17.84 6.63
N ALA A 501 -2.63 -18.23 7.48
CA ALA A 501 -2.32 -18.87 8.76
C ALA A 501 -1.61 -20.23 8.58
N TYR A 502 -1.87 -20.96 7.50
CA TYR A 502 -1.22 -22.24 7.18
C TYR A 502 0.22 -22.10 6.64
N GLY A 503 0.63 -20.90 6.21
CA GLY A 503 1.92 -20.66 5.58
C GLY A 503 1.91 -20.68 4.05
N GLY A 504 3.00 -20.20 3.47
CA GLY A 504 3.26 -20.27 2.05
C GLY A 504 3.82 -21.64 1.63
N ILE A 505 3.56 -22.00 0.38
CA ILE A 505 4.03 -23.19 -0.30
C ILE A 505 5.01 -22.73 -1.37
N TYR A 506 6.29 -22.99 -1.15
CA TYR A 506 7.38 -22.49 -1.97
C TYR A 506 7.96 -23.63 -2.80
N ASN A 507 8.39 -23.35 -4.03
CA ASN A 507 9.29 -24.26 -4.72
C ASN A 507 10.71 -24.15 -4.14
N TRP A 508 11.56 -25.14 -4.41
CA TRP A 508 12.91 -25.14 -3.83
C TRP A 508 13.79 -23.99 -4.35
N TYR A 509 13.49 -23.47 -5.55
CA TYR A 509 14.21 -22.32 -6.11
C TYR A 509 13.98 -21.04 -5.31
N ALA A 510 12.80 -20.83 -4.73
CA ALA A 510 12.58 -19.73 -3.79
C ALA A 510 13.33 -19.97 -2.47
N VAL A 511 13.35 -21.22 -2.01
CA VAL A 511 14.00 -21.63 -0.75
C VAL A 511 15.51 -21.43 -0.78
N ALA A 512 16.15 -21.79 -1.90
CA ALA A 512 17.61 -21.78 -2.06
C ALA A 512 18.15 -20.50 -2.73
N ASP A 513 17.30 -19.51 -2.98
CA ASP A 513 17.70 -18.24 -3.58
C ASP A 513 18.66 -17.48 -2.66
N GLU A 514 19.71 -16.89 -3.23
CA GLU A 514 20.72 -16.14 -2.48
C GLU A 514 20.18 -14.88 -1.80
N ARG A 515 19.07 -14.33 -2.32
CA ARG A 515 18.38 -13.18 -1.70
C ARG A 515 17.73 -13.56 -0.37
N GLY A 516 17.48 -14.85 -0.14
CA GLY A 516 16.98 -15.41 1.11
C GLY A 516 15.50 -15.09 1.39
N ILE A 517 14.79 -16.03 2.02
CA ILE A 517 13.37 -15.91 2.38
C ILE A 517 13.12 -15.92 3.89
N ALA A 518 14.11 -16.35 4.69
CA ALA A 518 13.97 -16.45 6.13
C ALA A 518 14.18 -15.08 6.80
N PRO A 519 13.46 -14.79 7.92
CA PRO A 519 13.71 -13.63 8.76
C PRO A 519 15.20 -13.48 9.14
N GLU A 520 15.71 -12.25 9.23
CA GLU A 520 17.10 -12.03 9.65
C GLU A 520 17.37 -12.67 11.04
N GLY A 521 18.48 -13.41 11.16
CA GLY A 521 18.81 -14.22 12.34
C GLY A 521 18.22 -15.64 12.33
N TRP A 522 17.54 -16.01 11.24
CA TRP A 522 16.94 -17.32 11.01
C TRP A 522 17.29 -17.82 9.61
N HIS A 523 17.24 -19.13 9.41
CA HIS A 523 17.48 -19.75 8.11
C HIS A 523 16.57 -20.96 7.86
N VAL A 524 16.47 -21.35 6.59
CA VAL A 524 15.85 -22.62 6.19
C VAL A 524 16.75 -23.76 6.68
N PRO A 525 16.21 -24.77 7.39
CA PRO A 525 17.03 -25.74 8.10
C PRO A 525 17.83 -26.63 7.15
N SER A 526 19.04 -26.99 7.56
CA SER A 526 19.81 -28.08 6.98
C SER A 526 19.19 -29.45 7.31
N LYS A 527 19.60 -30.49 6.58
CA LYS A 527 19.19 -31.86 6.88
C LYS A 527 19.64 -32.25 8.28
N ALA A 528 20.85 -31.85 8.67
CA ALA A 528 21.41 -32.13 9.99
C ALA A 528 20.57 -31.49 11.12
N GLU A 529 20.06 -30.28 10.91
CA GLU A 529 19.21 -29.61 11.89
C GLU A 529 17.83 -30.25 12.00
N LEU A 530 17.25 -30.71 10.88
CA LEU A 530 16.02 -31.51 10.92
C LEU A 530 16.24 -32.85 11.65
N MET A 531 17.40 -33.49 11.48
CA MET A 531 17.73 -34.71 12.23
C MET A 531 17.88 -34.43 13.73
N THR A 532 18.56 -33.33 14.10
CA THR A 532 18.69 -32.91 15.50
C THR A 532 17.33 -32.64 16.14
N LEU A 533 16.41 -32.02 15.41
CA LEU A 533 15.03 -31.81 15.84
C LEU A 533 14.34 -33.14 16.14
N LEU A 534 14.43 -34.11 15.22
CA LEU A 534 13.82 -35.43 15.38
C LEU A 534 14.43 -36.23 16.55
N GLU A 535 15.75 -36.19 16.70
CA GLU A 535 16.45 -36.82 17.83
C GLU A 535 16.01 -36.22 19.17
N SER A 536 15.82 -34.90 19.24
CA SER A 536 15.41 -34.21 20.47
C SER A 536 14.02 -34.59 20.99
N ILE A 537 13.16 -35.13 20.12
CA ILE A 537 11.84 -35.66 20.45
C ILE A 537 11.83 -37.19 20.55
N GLY A 538 13.01 -37.81 20.53
CA GLY A 538 13.20 -39.25 20.76
C GLY A 538 13.19 -40.12 19.51
N ALA A 539 13.20 -39.55 18.30
CA ALA A 539 13.32 -40.34 17.07
C ALA A 539 14.71 -40.96 16.94
N SER A 540 14.75 -42.26 16.67
CA SER A 540 15.99 -42.96 16.32
C SER A 540 16.33 -42.73 14.84
N THR A 541 17.59 -42.43 14.55
CA THR A 541 18.06 -42.17 13.18
C THR A 541 18.34 -43.44 12.38
N GLU A 542 18.37 -44.60 13.04
CA GLU A 542 18.54 -45.92 12.43
C GLU A 542 17.21 -46.47 11.85
N ASP A 543 16.06 -45.87 12.20
CA ASP A 543 14.71 -46.42 11.94
C ASP A 543 13.96 -45.82 10.73
N PHE A 544 14.58 -44.96 9.91
CA PHE A 544 13.92 -44.37 8.73
C PHE A 544 13.73 -45.35 7.54
N ALA A 545 13.69 -46.67 7.80
CA ALA A 545 13.43 -47.68 6.78
C ALA A 545 11.93 -47.96 6.55
N ALA A 546 11.05 -47.71 7.53
CA ALA A 546 9.58 -47.66 7.36
C ALA A 546 8.88 -47.36 8.70
N GLY A 547 8.19 -46.22 8.78
CA GLY A 547 6.85 -46.18 9.38
C GLY A 547 6.67 -46.16 10.89
N ASP A 548 7.52 -45.52 11.69
CA ASP A 548 7.17 -45.29 13.11
C ASP A 548 6.42 -43.96 13.32
N MET A 549 5.13 -44.09 13.64
CA MET A 549 4.12 -43.02 13.70
C MET A 549 4.26 -42.07 14.91
N ASN A 550 5.07 -42.40 15.91
CA ASN A 550 4.96 -41.78 17.24
C ASN A 550 5.80 -40.50 17.44
N TYR A 551 6.84 -40.29 16.62
CA TYR A 551 7.84 -39.27 16.94
C TYR A 551 7.35 -37.82 16.71
N MET A 552 6.65 -37.55 15.61
CA MET A 552 6.18 -36.18 15.31
C MET A 552 4.93 -35.77 16.10
N ASN A 553 4.25 -36.69 16.79
CA ASN A 553 3.05 -36.38 17.58
C ASN A 553 3.32 -35.43 18.76
N GLY A 554 4.55 -35.39 19.29
CA GLY A 554 4.94 -34.45 20.35
C GLY A 554 5.16 -33.02 19.86
N LEU A 555 5.40 -32.86 18.55
CA LEU A 555 5.52 -31.56 17.88
C LEU A 555 4.19 -31.05 17.36
N LEU A 556 3.26 -31.92 16.97
CA LEU A 556 2.01 -31.53 16.31
C LEU A 556 0.83 -31.59 17.27
N ALA A 557 -0.16 -30.70 17.09
CA ALA A 557 -1.42 -30.81 17.80
C ALA A 557 -2.29 -31.88 17.13
N HIS A 558 -2.47 -33.03 17.77
CA HIS A 558 -3.48 -34.00 17.36
C HIS A 558 -4.28 -34.54 18.55
N ASP A 559 -5.52 -34.93 18.29
CA ASP A 559 -6.58 -35.36 19.23
C ASP A 559 -6.24 -36.58 20.11
N HIS A 560 -5.04 -37.15 19.96
CA HIS A 560 -4.51 -38.19 20.83
C HIS A 560 -3.29 -37.77 21.68
N TYR A 561 -2.61 -36.66 21.37
CA TYR A 561 -1.41 -36.19 22.08
C TYR A 561 -1.29 -34.66 22.08
N ALA A 562 -0.96 -34.07 23.23
CA ALA A 562 -0.81 -32.62 23.35
C ALA A 562 0.41 -32.14 22.53
N ASN A 563 0.26 -31.03 21.78
CA ASN A 563 1.38 -30.29 21.19
C ASN A 563 2.26 -29.70 22.31
N SER A 564 3.08 -30.54 22.91
CA SER A 564 3.88 -30.18 24.07
C SER A 564 5.00 -29.19 23.73
N ALA A 565 5.41 -29.14 22.46
CA ALA A 565 6.45 -28.24 21.96
C ALA A 565 5.92 -26.86 21.50
N GLY A 566 4.63 -26.74 21.19
CA GLY A 566 4.04 -25.54 20.57
C GLY A 566 4.35 -25.38 19.07
N TRP A 567 4.84 -26.42 18.40
CA TRP A 567 5.22 -26.39 16.98
C TRP A 567 3.98 -26.60 16.10
N ASN A 568 3.36 -25.54 15.61
CA ASN A 568 2.07 -25.65 14.90
C ASN A 568 2.24 -26.13 13.45
N GLY A 569 2.57 -27.41 13.24
CA GLY A 569 2.76 -28.01 11.91
C GLY A 569 1.46 -28.55 11.29
N TRP A 570 0.57 -27.65 10.89
CA TRP A 570 -0.73 -28.00 10.33
C TRP A 570 -0.62 -28.72 8.99
N ALA A 571 -1.53 -29.66 8.72
CA ALA A 571 -1.58 -30.36 7.44
C ALA A 571 -2.05 -29.38 6.35
N CYS A 572 -1.20 -29.15 5.35
CA CYS A 572 -1.39 -28.07 4.39
C CYS A 572 -1.14 -28.47 2.92
N SER A 573 -0.98 -29.76 2.63
CA SER A 573 -0.75 -30.28 1.26
C SER A 573 0.50 -29.66 0.60
N GLY A 574 0.63 -29.73 -0.72
CA GLY A 574 1.72 -29.17 -1.50
C GLY A 574 1.36 -29.07 -2.98
N ARG A 575 2.33 -28.64 -3.81
CA ARG A 575 2.20 -28.68 -5.27
C ARG A 575 3.04 -29.80 -5.88
N ASN A 576 2.42 -30.53 -6.81
CA ASN A 576 3.07 -31.51 -7.67
C ASN A 576 4.02 -30.84 -8.67
N GLY A 577 4.85 -31.65 -9.29
CA GLY A 577 5.76 -31.19 -10.32
C GLY A 577 5.15 -30.85 -11.67
N ASP A 578 3.85 -31.01 -11.86
CA ASP A 578 3.09 -30.44 -12.98
C ASP A 578 2.31 -29.17 -12.54
N GLY A 579 2.67 -28.64 -11.36
CA GLY A 579 2.04 -27.49 -10.72
C GLY A 579 0.69 -27.80 -10.09
N THR A 580 0.08 -28.97 -10.30
CA THR A 580 -1.22 -29.30 -9.72
C THR A 580 -1.15 -29.44 -8.20
N TRP A 581 -2.28 -29.25 -7.52
CA TRP A 581 -2.39 -29.47 -6.08
C TRP A 581 -2.29 -30.96 -5.73
N LYS A 582 -1.57 -31.27 -4.64
CA LYS A 582 -1.55 -32.63 -4.08
C LYS A 582 -2.90 -32.96 -3.42
N GLY A 583 -3.78 -33.62 -4.17
CA GLY A 583 -5.12 -34.08 -3.75
C GLY A 583 -6.22 -33.05 -4.00
N TRP A 584 -6.98 -33.19 -5.09
CA TRP A 584 -7.92 -32.17 -5.58
C TRP A 584 -9.34 -32.29 -4.99
N ASP A 585 -9.67 -33.39 -4.32
CA ASP A 585 -11.09 -33.77 -4.12
C ASP A 585 -11.36 -34.51 -2.81
N THR A 586 -10.32 -34.80 -2.03
CA THR A 586 -10.45 -35.15 -0.61
C THR A 586 -9.22 -34.69 0.15
N LEU A 587 -9.43 -34.34 1.41
CA LEU A 587 -8.43 -34.25 2.49
C LEU A 587 -7.74 -35.60 2.79
N GLY A 588 -7.34 -36.31 1.73
CA GLY A 588 -6.34 -37.39 1.77
C GLY A 588 -4.91 -36.85 1.84
N ALA A 589 -4.69 -35.54 1.62
CA ALA A 589 -3.42 -34.85 1.89
C ALA A 589 -3.24 -34.69 3.41
N ARG A 590 -3.04 -35.82 4.05
CA ARG A 590 -2.67 -35.99 5.44
C ARG A 590 -1.21 -35.57 5.67
N GLU A 591 -0.62 -34.79 4.77
CA GLU A 591 0.81 -34.50 4.74
C GLU A 591 1.11 -33.03 5.04
N THR A 592 2.15 -32.82 5.85
CA THR A 592 2.83 -31.54 6.00
C THR A 592 4.31 -31.79 5.77
N THR A 593 4.95 -30.87 5.05
CA THR A 593 6.30 -31.07 4.56
C THR A 593 7.10 -29.78 4.67
N TRP A 594 8.28 -29.86 5.26
CA TRP A 594 9.18 -28.72 5.40
C TRP A 594 10.45 -28.94 4.60
N TRP A 595 10.78 -27.95 3.79
CA TRP A 595 12.02 -27.95 3.03
C TRP A 595 13.25 -27.97 3.92
N SER A 596 14.28 -28.65 3.44
CA SER A 596 15.66 -28.38 3.81
C SER A 596 16.35 -27.54 2.74
N ILE A 597 17.32 -26.73 3.16
CA ILE A 597 18.24 -26.04 2.25
C ILE A 597 19.20 -27.02 1.54
N ASP A 598 19.48 -28.18 2.14
CA ASP A 598 20.42 -29.16 1.61
C ASP A 598 19.82 -29.99 0.48
N VAL A 599 20.68 -30.43 -0.44
CA VAL A 599 20.36 -31.42 -1.47
C VAL A 599 21.13 -32.72 -1.23
N SER A 600 20.59 -33.82 -1.72
CA SER A 600 21.27 -35.12 -1.80
C SER A 600 22.39 -35.11 -2.83
N ASP A 601 23.23 -36.15 -2.83
CA ASP A 601 24.29 -36.35 -3.85
C ASP A 601 23.74 -36.41 -5.27
N SER A 602 22.47 -36.83 -5.42
CA SER A 602 21.75 -36.84 -6.71
C SER A 602 21.04 -35.51 -7.01
N ASN A 603 21.36 -34.44 -6.27
CA ASN A 603 20.83 -33.09 -6.43
C ASN A 603 19.30 -32.96 -6.19
N TYR A 604 18.73 -33.87 -5.40
CA TYR A 604 17.34 -33.76 -4.93
C TYR A 604 17.29 -33.11 -3.55
N PRO A 605 16.53 -32.01 -3.35
CA PRO A 605 16.38 -31.38 -2.05
C PRO A 605 15.81 -32.33 -1.00
N TRP A 606 16.38 -32.26 0.20
CA TRP A 606 15.86 -32.96 1.37
C TRP A 606 14.65 -32.21 1.94
N LEU A 607 13.80 -32.94 2.64
CA LEU A 607 12.64 -32.42 3.36
C LEU A 607 12.32 -33.29 4.57
N LEU A 608 11.66 -32.70 5.55
CA LEU A 608 10.98 -33.42 6.62
C LEU A 608 9.50 -33.53 6.25
N TYR A 609 8.95 -34.73 6.20
CA TYR A 609 7.53 -34.94 5.99
C TYR A 609 6.88 -35.59 7.20
N HIS A 610 5.59 -35.33 7.36
CA HIS A 610 4.71 -36.02 8.28
C HIS A 610 3.40 -36.34 7.57
N ARG A 611 3.09 -37.63 7.40
CA ARG A 611 1.86 -38.16 6.79
C ARG A 611 0.98 -38.81 7.85
N ARG A 612 -0.25 -38.31 8.02
CA ARG A 612 -1.31 -38.86 8.90
C ARG A 612 -1.98 -40.09 8.25
N GLY A 613 -2.47 -41.05 9.04
CA GLY A 613 -2.91 -42.36 8.54
C GLY A 613 -3.00 -43.42 9.63
N ASP A 614 -3.86 -44.44 9.48
CA ASP A 614 -3.77 -45.67 10.31
C ASP A 614 -2.44 -46.44 10.05
N GLY A 615 -1.71 -46.06 9.01
CA GLY A 615 -0.31 -46.40 8.74
C GLY A 615 0.49 -45.18 8.29
N GLY A 616 0.28 -44.03 8.94
CA GLY A 616 1.02 -42.79 8.67
C GLY A 616 2.52 -42.96 8.95
N ASP A 617 3.34 -42.05 8.43
CA ASP A 617 4.78 -42.09 8.63
C ASP A 617 5.37 -40.67 8.69
N SER A 618 6.52 -40.56 9.34
CA SER A 618 7.27 -39.30 9.44
C SER A 618 8.74 -39.58 9.21
N GLY A 619 9.43 -38.63 8.62
CA GLY A 619 10.87 -38.74 8.49
C GLY A 619 11.44 -37.80 7.46
N ILE A 620 12.71 -38.02 7.15
CA ILE A 620 13.42 -37.24 6.15
C ILE A 620 13.37 -37.98 4.82
N SER A 621 12.97 -37.28 3.76
CA SER A 621 12.97 -37.77 2.39
C SER A 621 13.56 -36.72 1.46
N TRP A 622 13.63 -37.04 0.17
CA TRP A 622 13.99 -36.12 -0.89
C TRP A 622 12.84 -35.98 -1.88
N THR A 623 12.81 -34.86 -2.61
CA THR A 623 11.85 -34.64 -3.71
C THR A 623 12.47 -33.81 -4.83
N HIS A 624 11.68 -33.40 -5.81
CA HIS A 624 12.09 -32.54 -6.90
C HIS A 624 12.02 -31.04 -6.55
N LYS A 625 12.98 -30.26 -7.08
CA LYS A 625 13.07 -28.81 -6.85
C LYS A 625 11.86 -28.00 -7.33
N TYR A 626 11.12 -28.56 -8.28
CA TYR A 626 9.95 -27.94 -8.91
C TYR A 626 8.63 -28.24 -8.17
N GLU A 627 8.63 -29.10 -7.15
CA GLU A 627 7.47 -29.26 -6.27
C GLU A 627 7.35 -28.08 -5.31
N GLY A 628 6.18 -27.90 -4.71
CA GLY A 628 5.94 -26.85 -3.72
C GLY A 628 5.65 -27.41 -2.33
N TRP A 629 6.41 -26.96 -1.32
CA TRP A 629 6.24 -27.34 0.09
C TRP A 629 6.46 -26.15 1.05
N GLN A 630 6.13 -26.34 2.32
CA GLN A 630 6.24 -25.31 3.33
C GLN A 630 7.69 -25.11 3.78
N VAL A 631 7.93 -23.97 4.42
CA VAL A 631 9.21 -23.64 5.05
C VAL A 631 8.96 -23.34 6.51
N ARG A 632 9.86 -23.84 7.37
CA ARG A 632 9.90 -23.50 8.79
C ARG A 632 11.33 -23.23 9.19
N CYS A 633 11.61 -22.03 9.66
CA CYS A 633 12.98 -21.59 9.89
C CYS A 633 13.47 -22.00 11.28
N VAL A 634 14.77 -22.28 11.35
CA VAL A 634 15.53 -22.50 12.58
C VAL A 634 16.42 -21.26 12.83
N ARG A 635 16.64 -20.92 14.10
CA ARG A 635 17.42 -19.75 14.46
C ARG A 635 18.90 -20.00 14.22
N ASP A 636 19.61 -18.98 13.77
CA ASP A 636 21.07 -19.03 13.66
C ASP A 636 21.70 -19.30 15.03
N ALA A 637 22.71 -20.17 15.06
CA ALA A 637 23.55 -20.30 16.25
C ALA A 637 24.26 -18.96 16.50
N GLY A 638 24.11 -18.40 17.71
CA GLY A 638 24.80 -17.18 18.10
C GLY A 638 26.32 -17.35 17.99
N LYS A 639 26.95 -16.56 17.12
CA LYS A 639 28.42 -16.54 16.94
C LYS A 639 29.11 -15.58 17.90
#